data_AF-A0A5U9AHG9-F1
#
_entry.id   AF-A0A5U9AHG9-F1
#
_cell.length_a   1.000
_cell.length_b   1.000
_cell.length_c   1.000
_cell.angle_alpha   90.00
_cell.angle_beta   90.00
_cell.angle_gamma   90.00
#
_symmetry.space_group_name_H-M   'P 1'
#
loop_
_entity.id
_entity.type
_entity.pdbx_description
1 polymer ?
#
loop_
_entity_poly.entity_id
_entity_poly.type
_entity_poly.pdbx_seq_one_letter_code
_entity_poly.pdbx_strand_id
1 'polypeptide(L)'
;ALGSGDVTNNATLEMNTGGDFINNIGGTGRVEKSGDDTLTLSGSNTYTGGTLISDGTLVASNVEALGTGDVTNNATLELNTGGTFDNAISGSGQVEKSGDD
;
A
#
# COMPACT_ATOMS: atom_id res chain seq x y z
N ALA A 1 0.10 -4.49 16.93
CA ALA A 1 -0.85 -3.57 16.28
C ALA A 1 -0.50 -2.14 16.66
N LEU A 2 -0.38 -1.20 15.71
CA LEU A 2 0.03 0.20 15.94
C LEU A 2 -1.05 1.05 16.65
N GLY A 3 -1.96 0.43 17.41
CA GLY A 3 -3.10 1.12 18.04
C GLY A 3 -4.10 1.65 17.02
N SER A 4 -5.21 2.22 17.51
CA SER A 4 -6.15 2.98 16.70
C SER A 4 -5.68 4.44 16.65
N GLY A 5 -5.16 4.89 15.51
CA GLY A 5 -4.70 6.26 15.33
C GLY A 5 -3.92 6.45 14.03
N ASP A 6 -3.96 7.67 13.49
CA ASP A 6 -3.23 8.02 12.28
C ASP A 6 -1.71 7.86 12.49
N VAL A 7 -1.03 7.39 11.45
CA VAL A 7 0.42 7.24 11.42
C VAL A 7 1.05 8.39 10.65
N THR A 8 1.89 9.19 11.31
CA THR A 8 2.76 10.15 10.62
C THR A 8 4.08 9.47 10.27
N ASN A 9 4.29 9.20 8.99
CA ASN A 9 5.50 8.59 8.47
C ASN A 9 6.34 9.61 7.68
N ASN A 10 7.51 9.97 8.20
CA ASN A 10 8.49 10.82 7.52
C ASN A 10 9.78 10.07 7.16
N ALA A 11 9.76 8.73 7.24
CA ALA A 11 10.90 7.85 6.96
C ALA A 11 10.41 6.59 6.20
N THR A 12 10.92 5.40 6.51
CA THR A 12 10.36 4.15 6.00
C THR A 12 9.45 3.53 7.06
N LEU A 13 8.21 3.22 6.69
CA LEU A 13 7.30 2.39 7.46
C LEU A 13 7.29 0.99 6.85
N GLU A 14 8.02 0.06 7.47
CA GLU A 14 8.06 -1.33 7.04
C GLU A 14 6.85 -2.11 7.60
N MET A 15 6.21 -2.88 6.73
CA MET A 15 5.08 -3.75 7.01
C MET A 15 5.47 -5.18 6.61
N ASN A 16 5.98 -5.93 7.58
CA ASN A 16 6.49 -7.29 7.38
C ASN A 16 5.53 -8.40 7.87
N THR A 17 4.29 -8.04 8.21
CA THR A 17 3.24 -8.96 8.64
C THR A 17 2.03 -8.87 7.72
N GLY A 18 1.24 -9.94 7.64
CA GLY A 18 -0.07 -9.90 6.97
C GLY A 18 -1.20 -9.31 7.82
N GLY A 19 -2.42 -9.36 7.27
CA GLY A 19 -3.66 -8.93 7.91
C GLY A 19 -4.20 -7.59 7.39
N ASP A 20 -5.07 -6.95 8.16
CA ASP A 20 -5.69 -5.67 7.77
C ASP A 20 -5.02 -4.49 8.48
N PHE A 21 -4.61 -3.50 7.68
CA PHE A 21 -4.10 -2.22 8.14
C PHE A 21 -5.07 -1.09 7.77
N ILE A 22 -5.86 -0.68 8.77
CA ILE A 22 -6.98 0.25 8.59
C ILE A 22 -6.64 1.72 8.92
N ASN A 23 -5.47 1.99 9.51
CA ASN A 23 -5.11 3.33 9.93
C ASN A 23 -4.70 4.18 8.73
N ASN A 24 -4.97 5.49 8.79
CA ASN A 24 -4.47 6.43 7.80
C ASN A 24 -2.98 6.66 8.02
N ILE A 25 -2.23 6.79 6.93
CA ILE A 25 -0.81 7.07 6.92
C ILE A 25 -0.61 8.38 6.15
N GLY A 26 0.03 9.35 6.79
CA GLY A 26 0.43 10.61 6.16
C GLY A 26 1.93 10.87 6.28
N GLY A 27 2.39 11.97 5.68
CA GLY A 27 3.79 12.41 5.75
C GLY A 27 4.57 12.16 4.46
N THR A 28 5.87 12.44 4.50
CA THR A 28 6.74 12.37 3.30
C THR A 28 7.49 11.05 3.16
N GLY A 29 7.27 10.12 4.08
CA GLY A 29 7.92 8.83 4.11
C GLY A 29 7.36 7.82 3.10
N ARG A 30 8.08 6.72 2.94
CA ARG A 30 7.72 5.57 2.10
C ARG A 30 7.09 4.46 2.94
N VAL A 31 6.13 3.75 2.38
CA VAL A 31 5.63 2.46 2.92
C VAL A 31 6.35 1.30 2.22
N GLU A 32 6.80 0.31 2.97
CA GLU A 32 7.47 -0.88 2.43
C GLU A 32 6.78 -2.16 2.89
N LYS A 33 6.29 -2.95 1.95
CA LYS A 33 5.70 -4.27 2.19
C LYS A 33 6.74 -5.36 1.90
N SER A 34 7.25 -6.00 2.95
CA SER A 34 8.39 -6.93 2.89
C SER A 34 8.12 -8.34 3.43
N GLY A 35 6.97 -8.59 4.05
CA GLY A 35 6.60 -9.92 4.55
C GLY A 35 5.94 -10.78 3.47
N ASP A 36 6.04 -12.10 3.57
CA ASP A 36 5.51 -13.03 2.55
C ASP A 36 3.97 -13.08 2.52
N ASP A 37 3.31 -12.74 3.62
CA ASP A 37 1.85 -12.82 3.77
C ASP A 37 1.11 -11.70 3.01
N THR A 38 -0.20 -11.88 2.82
CA THR A 38 -1.08 -10.83 2.32
C THR A 38 -1.35 -9.76 3.37
N LEU A 39 -1.15 -8.49 2.99
CA LEU A 39 -1.54 -7.32 3.77
C LEU A 39 -2.59 -6.51 3.01
N THR A 40 -3.73 -6.23 3.64
CA THR A 40 -4.74 -5.31 3.12
C THR A 40 -4.49 -3.92 3.69
N LEU A 41 -4.32 -2.93 2.81
CA LEU A 41 -4.23 -1.52 3.17
C LEU A 41 -5.52 -0.83 2.78
N SER A 42 -6.24 -0.29 3.78
CA SER A 42 -7.60 0.25 3.60
C SER A 42 -7.80 1.65 4.18
N GLY A 43 -6.79 2.23 4.82
CA GLY A 43 -6.80 3.63 5.24
C GLY A 43 -6.89 4.59 4.06
N SER A 44 -7.40 5.81 4.31
CA SER A 44 -7.33 6.92 3.35
C SER A 44 -5.97 7.59 3.51
N ASN A 45 -5.00 7.12 2.73
CA ASN A 45 -3.60 7.45 2.93
C ASN A 45 -3.21 8.70 2.14
N THR A 46 -2.33 9.52 2.73
CA THR A 46 -1.87 10.79 2.17
C THR A 46 -0.35 10.88 2.09
N TYR A 47 0.36 9.78 2.36
CA TYR A 47 1.81 9.78 2.25
C TYR A 47 2.27 9.98 0.80
N THR A 48 3.38 10.69 0.64
CA THR A 48 3.88 11.11 -0.68
C THR A 48 5.18 10.42 -1.08
N GLY A 49 5.85 9.71 -0.16
CA GLY A 49 7.13 9.04 -0.43
C GLY A 49 7.03 7.75 -1.24
N GLY A 50 5.81 7.33 -1.59
CA GLY A 50 5.53 6.14 -2.41
C GLY A 50 5.46 4.83 -1.64
N THR A 51 5.32 3.75 -2.39
CA THR A 51 5.17 2.38 -1.88
C THR A 51 6.18 1.45 -2.55
N LEU A 52 6.92 0.68 -1.75
CA LEU A 52 7.72 -0.44 -2.23
C LEU A 52 7.05 -1.75 -1.81
N ILE A 53 6.81 -2.64 -2.76
CA ILE A 53 6.35 -4.01 -2.51
C ILE A 53 7.52 -4.92 -2.88
N SER A 54 8.25 -5.40 -1.87
CA SER A 54 9.41 -6.27 -2.05
C SER A 54 9.05 -7.75 -1.94
N ASP A 55 8.05 -8.11 -1.14
CA ASP A 55 7.57 -9.50 -1.01
C ASP A 55 6.07 -9.61 -0.67
N GLY A 56 5.52 -10.80 -0.89
CA GLY A 56 4.13 -11.17 -0.64
C GLY A 56 3.11 -10.39 -1.48
N THR A 57 1.92 -10.21 -0.92
CA THR A 57 0.81 -9.48 -1.56
C THR A 57 0.44 -8.24 -0.77
N LEU A 58 0.33 -7.10 -1.47
CA LEU A 58 -0.32 -5.89 -0.97
C LEU A 58 -1.68 -5.73 -1.66
N VAL A 59 -2.76 -5.69 -0.89
CA VAL A 59 -4.11 -5.41 -1.37
C VAL A 59 -4.45 -3.95 -1.08
N ALA A 60 -4.72 -3.17 -2.12
CA ALA A 60 -5.23 -1.81 -2.02
C ALA A 60 -6.77 -1.84 -2.14
N SER A 61 -7.48 -1.60 -1.04
CA SER A 61 -8.96 -1.78 -0.99
C SER A 61 -9.75 -0.51 -1.38
N ASN A 62 -9.07 0.59 -1.67
CA ASN A 62 -9.65 1.84 -2.15
C ASN A 62 -8.57 2.64 -2.91
N VAL A 63 -8.97 3.66 -3.68
CA VAL A 63 -8.06 4.44 -4.54
C VAL A 63 -7.05 5.29 -3.77
N GLU A 64 -7.33 5.62 -2.51
CA GLU A 64 -6.47 6.41 -1.64
C GLU A 64 -5.50 5.52 -0.83
N ALA A 65 -5.62 4.19 -0.91
CA ALA A 65 -4.88 3.26 -0.06
C ALA A 65 -3.36 3.35 -0.26
N LEU A 66 -2.87 3.75 -1.44
CA LEU A 66 -1.45 3.80 -1.75
C LEU A 66 -0.82 5.20 -1.63
N GLY A 67 -1.57 6.17 -1.08
CA GLY A 67 -1.14 7.57 -1.06
C GLY A 67 -0.99 8.13 -2.48
N THR A 68 -0.15 9.16 -2.64
CA THR A 68 0.02 9.86 -3.92
C THR A 68 1.38 9.64 -4.58
N GLY A 69 2.30 8.95 -3.91
CA GLY A 69 3.62 8.64 -4.46
C GLY A 69 3.61 7.43 -5.40
N ASP A 70 4.70 7.24 -6.13
CA ASP A 70 4.84 6.10 -7.05
C ASP A 70 4.88 4.75 -6.32
N VAL A 71 4.51 3.69 -7.04
CA VAL A 71 4.58 2.30 -6.58
C VAL A 71 5.68 1.56 -7.32
N THR A 72 6.64 1.02 -6.56
CA THR A 72 7.59 0.02 -7.06
C THR A 72 7.13 -1.35 -6.61
N ASN A 73 6.57 -2.14 -7.53
CA ASN A 73 6.05 -3.47 -7.26
C ASN A 73 7.01 -4.55 -7.80
N ASN A 74 7.65 -5.30 -6.90
CA ASN A 74 8.49 -6.45 -7.24
C ASN A 74 7.86 -7.79 -6.82
N ALA A 75 6.64 -7.78 -6.28
CA ALA A 75 5.88 -8.95 -5.87
C ALA A 75 4.44 -8.87 -6.42
N THR A 76 3.41 -8.95 -5.58
CA THR A 76 2.01 -8.83 -6.03
C THR A 76 1.34 -7.58 -5.46
N LEU A 77 0.78 -6.77 -6.36
CA LEU A 77 -0.15 -5.70 -6.03
C LEU A 77 -1.55 -6.08 -6.50
N GLU A 78 -2.49 -6.21 -5.57
CA GLU A 78 -3.90 -6.45 -5.86
C GLU A 78 -4.69 -5.13 -5.68
N LEU A 79 -5.35 -4.69 -6.75
CA LEU A 79 -6.26 -3.55 -6.74
C LEU A 79 -7.68 -4.08 -6.51
N ASN A 80 -8.17 -3.94 -5.28
CA ASN A 80 -9.47 -4.43 -4.84
C ASN A 80 -10.46 -3.27 -4.66
N THR A 81 -10.60 -2.45 -5.70
CA THR A 81 -11.58 -1.37 -5.77
C THR A 81 -11.82 -0.97 -7.24
N GLY A 82 -12.90 -0.23 -7.50
CA GLY A 82 -13.12 0.47 -8.77
C GLY A 82 -12.47 1.87 -8.77
N GLY A 83 -12.63 2.61 -9.86
CA GLY A 83 -12.13 3.98 -10.00
C GLY A 83 -10.71 4.09 -10.59
N THR A 84 -10.14 5.29 -10.50
CA THR A 84 -8.83 5.61 -11.09
C THR A 84 -7.73 5.54 -10.04
N PHE A 85 -6.71 4.72 -10.30
CA PHE A 85 -5.43 4.79 -9.59
C PHE A 85 -4.47 5.67 -10.38
N ASP A 86 -4.05 6.78 -9.78
CA ASP A 86 -3.16 7.77 -10.41
C ASP A 86 -1.67 7.46 -10.17
N ASN A 87 -1.33 6.56 -9.24
CA ASN A 87 0.05 6.22 -8.94
C ASN A 87 0.74 5.59 -10.17
N ALA A 88 1.96 6.04 -10.49
CA ALA A 88 2.77 5.33 -11.46
C ALA A 88 3.24 4.00 -10.86
N ILE A 89 2.97 2.89 -11.56
CA ILE A 89 3.37 1.55 -11.12
C ILE A 89 4.54 1.07 -11.99
N SER A 90 5.62 0.66 -11.33
CA SER A 90 6.85 0.12 -11.95
C SER A 90 7.32 -1.14 -11.22
N GLY A 91 8.39 -1.77 -11.69
CA GLY A 91 9.00 -2.96 -11.07
C GLY A 91 8.77 -4.25 -11.85
N SER A 92 9.22 -5.38 -11.30
CA SER A 92 9.16 -6.70 -11.93
C SER A 92 7.93 -7.54 -11.53
N GLY A 93 7.10 -7.03 -10.62
CA GLY A 93 5.98 -7.73 -10.02
C GLY A 93 4.73 -7.79 -10.89
N GLN A 94 3.71 -8.44 -10.36
CA GLN A 94 2.40 -8.60 -10.99
C GLN A 94 1.40 -7.59 -10.40
N VAL A 95 0.55 -7.03 -11.26
CA VAL A 95 -0.64 -6.28 -10.85
C VAL A 95 -1.87 -7.13 -11.14
N GLU A 96 -2.71 -7.31 -10.13
CA GLU A 96 -3.99 -8.03 -10.22
C GLU A 96 -5.14 -7.06 -9.94
N LYS A 97 -6.26 -7.21 -10.65
CA LYS A 97 -7.49 -6.46 -10.41
C LYS A 97 -8.57 -7.45 -9.99
N SER A 98 -9.10 -7.28 -8.78
CA SER A 98 -10.09 -8.18 -8.18
C SER A 98 -11.37 -7.48 -7.71
N GLY A 99 -11.35 -6.15 -7.57
CA GLY A 99 -12.54 -5.37 -7.20
C GLY A 99 -13.52 -5.20 -8.35
N ASP A 100 -14.80 -5.03 -8.04
CA ASP A 100 -15.87 -4.80 -9.02
C ASP A 100 -15.67 -3.43 -9.73
N ASP A 101 -16.02 -3.37 -11.02
CA ASP A 101 -15.94 -2.16 -11.87
C ASP A 101 -17.01 -1.10 -11.53
#